data_AF-A0A1G6A1V9-F1
#
_entry.id   AF-A0A1G6A1V9-F1
#
_cell.length_a   1.000
_cell.length_b   1.000
_cell.length_c   1.000
_cell.angle_alpha   90.00
_cell.angle_beta   90.00
_cell.angle_gamma   90.00
#
_symmetry.space_group_name_H-M   'P 1'
#
loop_
_entity.id
_entity.type
_entity.pdbx_description
1 polymer ?
#
loop_
_entity_poly.entity_id
_entity_poly.type
_entity_poly.pdbx_seq_one_letter_code
_entity_poly.pdbx_strand_id
1 'polypeptide(L)'
;MEESCFPVSLEEQARLEPHALLLGTPGHSRTSNTDFFLHGLFRLFPGERQRIQVLFPEGETHRRLALTSDGSCIFLGTEGCILPRTDRPFYCRLYPFWYINAGLFTFSSRQCLAVNRVSSTAGLCALFKTDPSALRALYDTLRTAWGLPTDEQRYISCAKNCSS
;
A
#
# COMPACT_ATOMS: atom_id res chain seq x y z
N MET A 1 9.63 12.96 -6.83
CA MET A 1 8.64 11.89 -7.08
C MET A 1 8.00 11.65 -5.74
N GLU A 2 6.75 12.05 -5.60
CA GLU A 2 6.07 12.02 -4.32
C GLU A 2 6.04 10.58 -3.79
N GLU A 3 6.70 10.36 -2.66
CA GLU A 3 6.57 9.13 -1.90
C GLU A 3 5.10 9.00 -1.52
N SER A 4 4.36 8.14 -2.22
CA SER A 4 3.06 7.70 -1.73
C SER A 4 3.26 7.20 -0.31
N CYS A 5 2.76 7.96 0.67
CA CYS A 5 2.83 7.58 2.06
C CYS A 5 1.77 6.52 2.31
N PHE A 6 2.20 5.27 2.49
CA PHE A 6 1.29 4.15 2.72
C PHE A 6 1.10 3.94 4.23
N PRO A 7 -0.16 3.95 4.72
CA PRO A 7 -0.48 3.58 6.09
C PRO A 7 -0.02 2.17 6.46
N VAL A 8 0.39 2.01 7.71
CA VAL A 8 0.74 0.73 8.33
C VAL A 8 -0.32 0.42 9.39
N SER A 9 -1.08 -0.65 9.19
CA SER A 9 -2.11 -1.12 10.11
C SER A 9 -1.53 -1.58 11.45
N LEU A 10 -2.37 -1.73 12.48
CA LEU A 10 -1.93 -2.20 13.80
C LEU A 10 -1.27 -3.59 13.74
N GLU A 11 -1.82 -4.48 12.91
CA GLU A 11 -1.26 -5.82 12.70
C GLU A 11 0.13 -5.76 12.05
N GLU A 12 0.31 -4.89 11.05
CA GLU A 12 1.62 -4.67 10.45
C GLU A 12 2.61 -4.07 11.45
N GLN A 13 2.18 -3.11 12.27
CA GLN A 13 3.03 -2.53 13.33
C GLN A 13 3.55 -3.63 14.28
N ALA A 14 2.67 -4.53 14.72
CA ALA A 14 3.05 -5.66 15.57
C ALA A 14 4.06 -6.61 14.90
N ARG A 15 3.97 -6.82 13.58
CA ARG A 15 4.95 -7.62 12.83
C ARG A 15 6.29 -6.92 12.67
N LEU A 16 6.31 -5.60 12.56
CA LEU A 16 7.53 -4.82 12.39
C LEU A 16 8.34 -4.68 13.68
N GLU A 17 7.67 -4.65 14.84
CA GLU A 17 8.28 -4.31 16.12
C GLU A 17 9.49 -5.20 16.51
N PRO A 18 9.44 -6.54 16.39
CA PRO A 18 10.60 -7.37 16.73
C PRO A 18 11.82 -7.07 15.87
N HIS A 19 11.62 -6.73 14.59
CA HIS A 19 12.71 -6.40 13.66
C HIS A 19 13.26 -5.00 13.92
N ALA A 20 12.38 -4.06 14.26
CA ALA A 20 12.74 -2.70 14.64
C ALA A 20 13.62 -2.67 15.90
N LEU A 21 13.29 -3.49 16.89
CA LEU A 21 14.05 -3.62 18.13
C LEU A 21 15.51 -4.01 17.87
N LEU A 22 15.76 -4.91 16.92
CA LEU A 22 17.12 -5.33 16.52
C LEU A 22 17.94 -4.19 15.91
N LEU A 23 17.28 -3.19 15.32
CA LEU A 23 17.90 -2.01 14.71
C LEU A 23 18.05 -0.85 15.70
N GLY A 24 17.49 -0.95 16.90
CA GLY A 24 17.49 0.13 17.89
C GLY A 24 16.68 1.37 17.49
N THR A 25 15.78 1.24 16.51
CA THR A 25 14.93 2.33 16.02
C THR A 25 13.48 1.85 15.81
N PRO A 26 12.45 2.68 16.05
CA PRO A 26 11.06 2.27 15.84
C PRO A 26 10.75 1.87 14.40
N GLY A 27 9.90 0.85 14.21
CA GLY A 27 9.50 0.32 12.90
C GLY A 27 8.65 1.25 12.05
N HIS A 28 8.02 2.23 12.71
CA HIS A 28 7.05 3.13 12.11
C HIS A 28 7.04 4.48 12.82
N SER A 29 6.65 5.54 12.10
CA SER A 29 6.49 6.90 12.62
C SER A 29 5.07 7.41 12.46
N ARG A 30 4.66 8.40 13.26
CA ARG A 30 3.40 9.13 13.02
C ARG A 30 3.66 10.24 12.02
N THR A 31 2.72 10.47 11.13
CA THR A 31 2.72 11.61 10.22
C THR A 31 1.31 12.13 10.04
N SER A 32 1.18 13.41 9.72
CA SER A 32 -0.12 14.07 9.53
C SER A 32 -0.80 13.58 8.25
N ASN A 33 -2.12 13.49 8.30
CA ASN A 33 -2.98 13.30 7.15
C ASN A 33 -3.06 14.63 6.39
N THR A 34 -2.08 14.88 5.53
CA THR A 34 -2.05 16.07 4.68
C THR A 34 -2.99 15.90 3.48
N ASP A 35 -3.42 17.02 2.91
CA ASP A 35 -4.15 17.04 1.64
C ASP A 35 -3.42 16.23 0.55
N PHE A 36 -2.09 16.38 0.48
CA PHE A 36 -1.24 15.63 -0.43
C PHE A 36 -1.37 14.10 -0.26
N PHE A 37 -1.32 13.63 0.99
CA PHE A 37 -1.50 12.22 1.32
C PHE A 37 -2.89 11.71 0.94
N LEU A 38 -3.93 12.47 1.26
CA LEU A 38 -5.32 12.10 0.94
C LEU A 38 -5.56 12.03 -0.57
N HIS A 39 -5.03 12.99 -1.33
CA HIS A 39 -5.05 12.93 -2.79
C HIS A 39 -4.33 11.70 -3.34
N GLY A 40 -3.21 11.29 -2.72
CA GLY A 40 -2.56 10.01 -2.98
C GLY A 40 -3.51 8.83 -2.82
N LEU A 41 -4.18 8.73 -1.66
CA LEU A 41 -5.13 7.64 -1.39
C LEU A 41 -6.35 7.66 -2.33
N PHE A 42 -6.87 8.83 -2.69
CA PHE A 42 -8.01 8.91 -3.63
C PHE A 42 -7.67 8.38 -5.03
N ARG A 43 -6.40 8.45 -5.44
CA ARG A 43 -5.93 7.84 -6.69
C ARG A 43 -5.83 6.31 -6.58
N LEU A 44 -5.47 5.81 -5.40
CA LEU A 44 -5.32 4.38 -5.13
C LEU A 44 -6.67 3.67 -4.93
N PHE A 45 -7.68 4.37 -4.43
CA PHE A 45 -9.02 3.82 -4.19
C PHE A 45 -10.10 4.74 -4.79
N PRO A 46 -10.20 4.80 -6.12
CA PRO A 46 -11.24 5.60 -6.76
C PRO A 46 -12.62 5.08 -6.36
N GLY A 47 -13.53 5.99 -6.01
CA GLY A 47 -14.87 5.65 -5.51
C GLY A 47 -15.00 5.56 -3.99
N GLU A 48 -13.87 5.54 -3.25
CA GLU A 48 -13.86 5.37 -1.78
C GLU A 48 -13.52 6.68 -1.04
N ARG A 49 -13.60 7.84 -1.71
CA ARG A 49 -13.15 9.14 -1.17
C ARG A 49 -13.73 9.44 0.21
N GLN A 50 -15.04 9.32 0.36
CA GLN A 50 -15.73 9.59 1.64
C GLN A 50 -15.23 8.66 2.75
N ARG A 51 -15.03 7.37 2.46
CA ARG A 51 -14.51 6.42 3.44
C ARG A 51 -13.08 6.71 3.83
N ILE A 52 -12.23 7.05 2.87
CA ILE A 52 -10.86 7.47 3.14
C ILE A 52 -10.83 8.69 4.07
N GLN A 53 -11.70 9.68 3.86
CA GLN A 53 -11.78 10.85 4.73
C GLN A 53 -12.25 10.51 6.15
N VAL A 54 -13.09 9.49 6.31
CA VAL A 54 -13.49 8.99 7.64
C VAL A 54 -12.36 8.23 8.32
N LEU A 55 -11.65 7.38 7.58
CA LEU A 55 -10.54 6.57 8.10
C LEU A 55 -9.28 7.38 8.38
N PHE A 56 -9.04 8.42 7.57
CA PHE A 56 -7.91 9.31 7.66
C PHE A 56 -8.39 10.76 7.61
N PRO A 57 -9.01 11.28 8.70
CA PRO A 57 -9.46 12.67 8.73
C PRO A 57 -8.30 13.64 8.53
N GLU A 58 -8.53 14.73 7.82
CA GLU A 58 -7.52 15.78 7.63
C GLU A 58 -7.13 16.39 8.98
N GLY A 59 -5.84 16.66 9.17
CA GLY A 59 -5.29 17.18 10.43
C GLY A 59 -5.02 16.13 11.51
N GLU A 60 -5.61 14.93 11.39
CA GLU A 60 -5.24 13.77 12.22
C GLU A 60 -3.93 13.14 11.75
N THR A 61 -3.51 12.06 12.42
CA THR A 61 -2.27 11.35 12.06
C THR A 61 -2.50 9.89 11.70
N HIS A 62 -1.65 9.35 10.85
CA HIS A 62 -1.54 7.92 10.59
C HIS A 62 -0.12 7.42 10.88
N ARG A 63 0.05 6.09 10.87
CA ARG A 63 1.37 5.45 10.98
C ARG A 63 1.89 5.10 9.59
N ARG A 64 3.15 5.41 9.33
CA ARG A 64 3.89 5.00 8.12
C ARG A 64 5.16 4.24 8.52
N LEU A 65 5.77 3.53 7.56
CA LEU A 65 7.11 2.97 7.75
C LEU A 65 8.11 4.04 8.17
N ALA A 66 8.96 3.72 9.15
CA ALA A 66 10.03 4.61 9.57
C ALA A 66 11.07 4.74 8.46
N LEU A 67 11.61 5.96 8.35
CA LEU A 67 12.68 6.28 7.41
C LEU A 67 13.95 6.67 8.17
N THR A 68 15.10 6.40 7.57
CA THR A 68 16.40 6.95 7.96
C THR A 68 16.49 8.43 7.57
N SER A 69 17.55 9.11 8.03
CA SER A 69 17.74 10.56 7.80
C SER A 69 17.92 10.95 6.32
N ASP A 70 18.36 10.01 5.48
CA ASP A 70 18.45 10.14 4.02
C ASP A 70 17.13 9.85 3.29
N GLY A 71 16.06 9.50 4.03
CA GLY A 71 14.75 9.19 3.47
C GLY A 71 14.55 7.72 3.06
N SER A 72 15.54 6.86 3.27
CA SER A 72 15.41 5.42 2.97
C SER A 72 14.55 4.69 4.01
N CYS A 73 13.88 3.60 3.64
CA CYS A 73 13.19 2.75 4.63
C CYS A 73 14.23 2.11 5.56
N ILE A 74 13.99 2.14 6.89
CA ILE A 74 14.93 1.56 7.86
C ILE A 74 15.17 0.04 7.67
N PHE A 75 14.25 -0.64 7.00
CA PHE A 75 14.34 -2.07 6.70
C PHE A 75 14.96 -2.37 5.33
N LEU A 76 15.44 -1.34 4.63
CA LEU A 76 16.14 -1.50 3.35
C LEU A 76 17.63 -1.71 3.60
N GLY A 77 18.09 -2.94 3.44
CA GLY A 77 19.52 -3.29 3.44
C GLY A 77 20.15 -3.17 2.05
N THR A 78 21.44 -3.46 1.96
CA THR A 78 22.22 -3.39 0.71
C THR A 78 21.72 -4.35 -0.37
N GLU A 79 21.24 -5.53 0.05
CA GLU A 79 20.69 -6.57 -0.84
C GLU A 79 19.15 -6.49 -0.97
N GLY A 80 18.54 -5.42 -0.47
CA GLY A 80 17.09 -5.22 -0.46
C GLY A 80 16.47 -5.33 0.93
N CYS A 81 15.15 -5.53 0.98
CA CYS A 81 14.41 -5.51 2.24
C CYS A 81 14.79 -6.67 3.15
N ILE A 82 15.25 -6.36 4.36
CA ILE A 82 15.71 -7.34 5.36
C ILE A 82 14.57 -8.11 6.03
N LEU A 83 13.34 -7.60 5.93
CA LEU A 83 12.18 -8.25 6.53
C LEU A 83 11.85 -9.56 5.81
N PRO A 84 11.51 -10.63 6.55
CA PRO A 84 10.86 -11.81 5.98
C PRO A 84 9.62 -11.42 5.17
N ARG A 85 9.33 -12.14 4.08
CA ARG A 85 8.24 -11.77 3.17
C ARG A 85 6.87 -11.69 3.87
N THR A 86 6.63 -12.51 4.89
CA THR A 86 5.39 -12.51 5.67
C THR A 86 5.22 -11.26 6.53
N ASP A 87 6.33 -10.68 6.97
CA ASP A 87 6.37 -9.58 7.93
C ASP A 87 6.41 -8.21 7.24
N ARG A 88 6.79 -8.21 5.95
CA ARG A 88 6.68 -7.03 5.10
C ARG A 88 5.24 -6.50 5.10
N PRO A 89 5.05 -5.17 5.16
CA PRO A 89 3.74 -4.56 4.97
C PRO A 89 3.05 -5.03 3.70
N PHE A 90 1.73 -5.08 3.71
CA PHE A 90 0.91 -5.55 2.59
C PHE A 90 1.21 -4.75 1.32
N TYR A 91 1.35 -3.43 1.42
CA TYR A 91 1.76 -2.58 0.30
C TYR A 91 3.11 -3.02 -0.29
N CYS A 92 4.12 -3.29 0.56
CA CYS A 92 5.45 -3.72 0.10
C CYS A 92 5.41 -5.08 -0.59
N ARG A 93 4.48 -5.95 -0.21
CA ARG A 93 4.26 -7.27 -0.83
C ARG A 93 3.46 -7.17 -2.13
N LEU A 94 2.64 -6.14 -2.26
CA LEU A 94 1.79 -5.90 -3.42
C LEU A 94 2.52 -5.11 -4.52
N TYR A 95 3.43 -4.20 -4.16
CA TYR A 95 4.20 -3.41 -5.13
C TYR A 95 4.98 -4.31 -6.11
N PRO A 96 4.98 -4.02 -7.42
CA PRO A 96 4.42 -2.83 -8.09
C PRO A 96 2.96 -2.99 -8.55
N PHE A 97 2.25 -4.03 -8.12
CA PHE A 97 0.88 -4.28 -8.50
C PHE A 97 -0.09 -3.44 -7.68
N TRP A 98 -1.24 -3.12 -8.29
CA TRP A 98 -2.36 -2.49 -7.60
C TRP A 98 -3.67 -2.83 -8.29
N TYR A 99 -4.77 -2.84 -7.54
CA TYR A 99 -6.11 -3.00 -8.09
C TYR A 99 -6.83 -1.65 -8.15
N ILE A 100 -7.46 -1.38 -9.29
CA ILE A 100 -8.40 -0.27 -9.46
C ILE A 100 -9.72 -0.89 -9.95
N ASN A 101 -10.74 -0.86 -9.10
CA ASN A 101 -11.94 -1.67 -9.28
C ASN A 101 -11.51 -3.15 -9.46
N ALA A 102 -12.06 -3.86 -10.45
CA ALA A 102 -11.68 -5.25 -10.73
C ALA A 102 -10.37 -5.40 -11.54
N GLY A 103 -9.74 -4.32 -11.99
CA GLY A 103 -8.58 -4.37 -12.87
C GLY A 103 -7.26 -4.44 -12.11
N LEU A 104 -6.38 -5.37 -12.51
CA LEU A 104 -4.99 -5.43 -12.04
C LEU A 104 -4.11 -4.52 -12.88
N PHE A 105 -3.46 -3.55 -12.24
CA PHE A 105 -2.55 -2.59 -12.83
C PHE A 105 -1.15 -2.74 -12.22
N THR A 106 -0.16 -2.20 -12.92
CA THR A 106 1.23 -2.11 -12.44
C THR A 106 1.65 -0.65 -12.43
N PHE A 107 2.28 -0.22 -11.35
CA PHE A 107 2.84 1.11 -11.27
C PHE A 107 4.05 1.24 -12.19
N SER A 108 4.07 2.28 -13.01
CA SER A 108 5.26 2.70 -13.73
C SER A 108 6.11 3.58 -12.81
N SER A 109 7.30 3.12 -12.43
CA SER A 109 8.30 3.96 -11.77
C SER A 109 9.62 3.85 -12.51
N ARG A 110 10.20 5.01 -12.86
CA ARG A 110 11.52 5.08 -13.51
C ARG A 110 12.63 4.48 -12.63
N GLN A 111 12.40 4.37 -11.33
CA GLN A 111 13.35 3.83 -10.36
C GLN A 111 13.10 2.34 -10.05
N CYS A 112 11.99 1.76 -10.52
CA CYS A 112 11.71 0.36 -10.28
C CYS A 112 12.45 -0.53 -11.30
N LEU A 113 13.52 -1.19 -10.86
CA LEU A 113 14.31 -2.11 -11.68
C LEU A 113 13.44 -3.21 -12.31
N ALA A 114 12.47 -3.74 -11.58
CA ALA A 114 11.59 -4.81 -12.08
C ALA A 114 10.72 -4.33 -13.25
N VAL A 115 10.06 -3.18 -13.09
CA VAL A 115 9.16 -2.60 -14.11
C VAL A 115 9.95 -2.12 -15.34
N ASN A 116 11.18 -1.64 -15.14
CA ASN A 116 12.07 -1.27 -16.24
C ASN A 116 12.62 -2.48 -17.01
N ARG A 117 12.70 -3.66 -16.37
CA ARG A 117 13.18 -4.90 -17.00
C ARG A 117 12.06 -5.68 -17.69
N VAL A 118 10.85 -5.62 -17.14
CA VAL A 118 9.68 -6.36 -17.63
C VAL A 118 8.48 -5.43 -17.64
N SER A 119 7.97 -5.12 -18.84
CA SER A 119 6.93 -4.12 -19.04
C SER A 119 5.50 -4.66 -19.01
N SER A 120 5.31 -5.99 -19.01
CA SER A 120 3.97 -6.61 -18.97
C SER A 120 3.60 -7.10 -17.58
N THR A 121 2.32 -6.96 -17.21
CA THR A 121 1.78 -7.47 -15.94
C THR A 121 2.03 -8.97 -15.78
N ALA A 122 1.82 -9.76 -16.85
CA ALA A 122 2.09 -11.20 -16.83
C ALA A 122 3.56 -11.52 -16.59
N GLY A 123 4.48 -10.78 -17.23
CA GLY A 123 5.91 -10.96 -17.02
C GLY A 123 6.35 -10.57 -15.61
N LEU A 124 5.77 -9.51 -15.04
CA LEU A 124 6.00 -9.14 -13.64
C LEU A 124 5.47 -10.22 -12.69
N CYS A 125 4.28 -10.77 -12.93
CA CYS A 125 3.75 -11.90 -12.14
C CYS A 125 4.72 -13.09 -12.14
N ALA A 126 5.26 -13.45 -13.30
CA ALA A 126 6.27 -14.51 -13.42
C ALA A 126 7.57 -14.17 -12.65
N LEU A 127 8.06 -12.94 -12.78
CA LEU A 127 9.26 -12.46 -12.09
C LEU A 127 9.11 -12.53 -10.56
N PHE A 128 7.97 -12.11 -10.04
CA PHE A 128 7.66 -12.13 -8.61
C PHE A 128 7.11 -13.47 -8.12
N LYS A 129 7.00 -14.48 -9.00
CA LYS A 129 6.42 -15.80 -8.71
C LYS A 129 5.06 -15.69 -8.02
N THR A 130 4.18 -14.87 -8.60
CA THR A 130 2.83 -14.60 -8.10
C THR A 130 1.81 -14.69 -9.24
N ASP A 131 0.53 -14.62 -8.90
CA ASP A 131 -0.58 -14.68 -9.83
C ASP A 131 -1.69 -13.73 -9.40
N PRO A 132 -2.64 -13.37 -10.29
CA PRO A 132 -3.71 -12.44 -9.96
C PRO A 132 -4.57 -12.85 -8.75
N SER A 133 -4.83 -14.14 -8.53
CA SER A 133 -5.62 -14.60 -7.39
C SER A 133 -4.89 -14.34 -6.06
N ALA A 134 -3.61 -14.68 -6.00
CA ALA A 134 -2.78 -14.39 -4.83
C ALA A 134 -2.65 -12.89 -4.56
N LEU A 135 -2.50 -12.08 -5.61
CA LEU A 135 -2.47 -10.62 -5.51
C LEU A 135 -3.81 -10.05 -5.03
N ARG A 136 -4.94 -10.62 -5.49
CA ARG A 136 -6.27 -10.19 -5.06
C ARG A 136 -6.48 -10.46 -3.57
N ALA A 137 -6.16 -11.68 -3.12
CA ALA A 137 -6.26 -12.04 -1.71
C ALA A 137 -5.41 -11.11 -0.82
N LEU A 138 -4.21 -10.78 -1.26
CA LEU A 138 -3.33 -9.84 -0.57
C LEU A 138 -3.92 -8.42 -0.53
N TYR A 139 -4.49 -7.95 -1.63
CA TYR A 139 -5.14 -6.64 -1.71
C TYR A 139 -6.40 -6.58 -0.81
N ASP A 140 -7.19 -7.64 -0.74
CA ASP A 140 -8.34 -7.76 0.16
C ASP A 140 -7.93 -7.73 1.64
N THR A 141 -6.82 -8.37 1.96
CA THR A 141 -6.24 -8.32 3.31
C THR A 141 -5.79 -6.89 3.64
N LEU A 142 -5.12 -6.20 2.72
CA LEU A 142 -4.74 -4.79 2.88
C LEU A 142 -5.96 -3.92 3.15
N ARG A 143 -7.01 -4.04 2.34
CA ARG A 143 -8.25 -3.28 2.49
C ARG A 143 -8.87 -3.50 3.87
N THR A 144 -9.01 -4.76 4.26
CA THR A 144 -9.57 -5.13 5.57
C THR A 144 -8.73 -4.55 6.71
N ALA A 145 -7.40 -4.66 6.63
CA ALA A 145 -6.48 -4.13 7.65
C ALA A 145 -6.55 -2.60 7.79
N TRP A 146 -6.98 -1.89 6.74
CA TRP A 146 -7.20 -0.45 6.74
C TRP A 146 -8.64 -0.04 7.05
N GLY A 147 -9.55 -1.00 7.26
CA GLY A 147 -10.97 -0.74 7.50
C GLY A 147 -11.79 -0.47 6.24
N LEU A 148 -11.29 -0.83 5.06
CA LEU A 148 -11.99 -0.78 3.78
C LEU A 148 -12.66 -2.13 3.47
N PRO A 149 -13.88 -2.14 2.89
CA PRO A 149 -14.54 -3.40 2.50
C PRO A 149 -13.88 -4.01 1.26
N THR A 150 -14.02 -5.32 1.08
CA THR A 150 -13.40 -6.06 -0.04
C THR A 150 -14.24 -6.06 -1.32
N ASP A 151 -15.53 -5.67 -1.26
CA ASP A 151 -16.46 -5.70 -2.39
C ASP A 151 -16.56 -4.37 -3.15
N GLU A 152 -15.51 -4.02 -3.91
CA GLU A 152 -15.46 -2.79 -4.72
C GLU A 152 -16.66 -2.62 -5.67
N GLN A 153 -17.28 -3.72 -6.10
CA GLN A 153 -18.36 -3.73 -7.10
C GLN A 153 -19.72 -3.25 -6.60
N ARG A 154 -19.96 -3.19 -5.29
CA ARG A 154 -21.31 -2.88 -4.77
C ARG A 154 -21.68 -1.40 -4.82
N TYR A 155 -20.71 -0.51 -5.05
CA TYR A 155 -20.93 0.93 -5.01
C TYR A 155 -21.13 1.59 -6.37
N ILE A 156 -20.71 0.95 -7.47
CA ILE A 156 -21.00 1.44 -8.82
C ILE A 156 -22.49 1.31 -9.16
N SER A 157 -23.19 0.29 -8.63
CA SER A 157 -24.64 0.15 -8.85
C SER A 157 -25.47 1.12 -8.00
N CYS A 158 -25.00 1.48 -6.80
CA CYS A 158 -25.72 2.43 -5.94
C CYS A 158 -25.59 3.87 -6.48
N ALA A 159 -24.41 4.27 -6.96
CA ALA A 159 -24.21 5.60 -7.56
C ALA A 159 -24.98 5.81 -8.88
N LYS A 160 -25.37 4.74 -9.58
CA LYS A 160 -26.20 4.82 -10.79
C LYS A 160 -27.71 4.92 -10.52
N ASN A 161 -28.15 4.64 -9.29
CA ASN A 161 -29.57 4.58 -8.93
C ASN A 161 -30.05 5.78 -8.08
N CYS A 162 -29.20 6.77 -7.81
CA CYS A 162 -29.56 8.01 -7.11
C CYS A 162 -29.77 9.22 -8.05
N SER A 163 -30.02 8.98 -9.33
CA SER A 163 -30.29 10.03 -10.34
C SER A 163 -31.59 9.79 -11.10
N SER A 164 -32.67 9.50 -10.36
CA SER A 164 -34.04 9.49 -10.88
C SER A 164 -34.95 10.24 -9.92
#